data_AF-A0A165N2Z4-F1
#
_entry.id   AF-A0A165N2Z4-F1
#
_cell.length_a   1.000
_cell.length_b   1.000
_cell.length_c   1.000
_cell.angle_alpha   90.00
_cell.angle_beta   90.00
_cell.angle_gamma   90.00
#
_symmetry.space_group_name_H-M   'P 1'
#
loop_
_entity.id
_entity.type
_entity.pdbx_description
1 polymer ?
#
loop_
_entity_poly.entity_id
_entity_poly.type
_entity_poly.pdbx_seq_one_letter_code
_entity_poly.pdbx_strand_id
1 'polypeptide(L)'
;MSRASRSWQASDDLPQSVGGPSTLSMPDDWTLSTAWKRAQSENDRGGAINDAERVVYLSDGDSTHRVLWALQGRTLVADCDCAGYQYHGGWCAHVASLWWQWVRGQIVVAHLDTGREYPSPPAWLRLDDEPTAFNQLTPAELDAYLTCDLGSLGVREYARLSGRSPGTIGNLLRSARDEMEGRR
;
A
#
# COMPACT_ATOMS: atom_id res chain seq x y z
N MET A 1 26.02 -3.77 4.15
CA MET A 1 25.66 -3.63 2.72
C MET A 1 24.75 -2.44 2.59
N SER A 2 25.18 -1.40 1.87
CA SER A 2 24.48 -0.11 1.78
C SER A 2 23.15 -0.27 1.02
N ARG A 3 22.04 0.07 1.67
CA ARG A 3 20.73 0.21 1.02
C ARG A 3 20.75 1.51 0.24
N ALA A 4 21.02 1.41 -1.06
CA ALA A 4 20.77 2.51 -1.98
C ALA A 4 19.29 2.88 -1.89
N SER A 5 19.03 4.17 -1.68
CA SER A 5 17.72 4.79 -1.81
C SER A 5 17.16 4.46 -3.19
N ARG A 6 16.25 3.48 -3.26
CA ARG A 6 15.48 3.18 -4.46
C ARG A 6 14.34 4.18 -4.51
N SER A 7 14.51 5.20 -5.35
CA SER A 7 13.40 6.03 -5.80
C SER A 7 12.52 5.17 -6.71
N TRP A 8 11.21 5.22 -6.52
CA TRP A 8 10.24 4.68 -7.46
C TRP A 8 10.60 5.10 -8.90
N GLN A 9 10.77 4.13 -9.78
CA GLN A 9 10.95 4.36 -11.21
C GLN A 9 9.72 3.77 -11.89
N ALA A 10 8.93 4.62 -12.55
CA ALA A 10 7.92 4.16 -13.48
C ALA A 10 8.59 3.25 -14.51
N SER A 11 8.11 2.01 -14.65
CA SER A 11 8.61 1.11 -15.68
C SER A 11 7.91 1.45 -16.99
N ASP A 12 8.54 2.31 -17.80
CA ASP A 12 8.05 2.71 -19.13
C ASP A 12 8.27 1.62 -20.21
N ASP A 13 9.02 0.56 -19.91
CA ASP A 13 9.45 -0.46 -20.88
C ASP A 13 8.53 -1.69 -20.99
N LEU A 14 7.38 -1.71 -20.30
CA LEU A 14 6.43 -2.83 -20.35
C LEU A 14 5.10 -2.38 -21.00
N PRO A 15 4.61 -3.05 -22.06
CA PRO A 15 3.30 -2.76 -22.62
C PRO A 15 2.20 -3.03 -21.59
N GLN A 16 1.22 -2.11 -21.51
CA GLN A 16 0.11 -2.06 -20.54
C GLN A 16 0.56 -1.73 -19.11
N SER A 17 0.81 -0.45 -18.85
CA SER A 17 0.77 0.07 -17.48
C SER A 17 -0.68 0.05 -16.99
N VAL A 18 -0.85 -0.51 -15.80
CA VAL A 18 -2.06 -0.31 -15.00
C VAL A 18 -2.10 1.18 -14.64
N GLY A 19 -3.28 1.80 -14.66
CA GLY A 19 -3.44 3.25 -14.61
C GLY A 19 -2.94 3.89 -13.31
N GLY A 20 -2.90 5.23 -13.29
CA GLY A 20 -2.60 6.01 -12.09
C GLY A 20 -3.56 5.68 -10.93
N PRO A 21 -3.14 5.91 -9.68
CA PRO A 21 -3.67 5.20 -8.52
C PRO A 21 -5.13 5.57 -8.22
N SER A 22 -6.06 4.65 -8.49
CA SER A 22 -7.33 4.63 -7.78
C SER A 22 -7.12 4.05 -6.38
N THR A 23 -7.67 4.73 -5.38
CA THR A 23 -7.78 4.21 -4.03
C THR A 23 -8.63 2.93 -4.01
N LEU A 24 -8.23 1.93 -3.21
CA LEU A 24 -9.06 0.74 -3.01
C LEU A 24 -10.20 1.03 -2.02
N SER A 25 -11.44 0.95 -2.47
CA SER A 25 -12.62 0.88 -1.59
C SER A 25 -13.18 -0.55 -1.56
N MET A 26 -13.62 -1.01 -0.38
CA MET A 26 -14.33 -2.29 -0.27
C MET A 26 -15.83 -2.08 -0.47
N PRO A 27 -16.50 -2.88 -1.32
CA PRO A 27 -17.94 -2.78 -1.48
C PRO A 27 -18.68 -3.24 -0.23
N ASP A 28 -19.92 -2.80 -0.08
CA ASP A 28 -20.84 -3.38 0.91
C ASP A 28 -20.96 -4.90 0.69
N ASP A 29 -21.04 -5.66 1.79
CA ASP A 29 -21.08 -7.13 1.79
C ASP A 29 -19.94 -7.81 1.00
N TRP A 30 -18.77 -7.16 0.86
CA TRP A 30 -17.62 -7.73 0.14
C TRP A 30 -17.23 -9.13 0.63
N THR A 31 -17.43 -9.42 1.92
CA THR A 31 -17.17 -10.74 2.52
C THR A 31 -18.12 -11.86 2.04
N LEU A 32 -19.23 -11.51 1.40
CA LEU A 32 -20.17 -12.46 0.79
C LEU A 32 -19.98 -12.57 -0.73
N SER A 33 -19.17 -11.67 -1.31
CA SER A 33 -18.94 -11.58 -2.76
C SER A 33 -18.27 -12.83 -3.33
N THR A 34 -18.52 -13.09 -4.62
CA THR A 34 -17.84 -14.16 -5.36
C THR A 34 -16.32 -13.93 -5.40
N ALA A 35 -15.87 -12.67 -5.56
CA ALA A 35 -14.46 -12.32 -5.54
C ALA A 35 -13.77 -12.76 -4.23
N TRP A 36 -14.42 -12.54 -3.10
CA TRP A 36 -13.89 -12.94 -1.79
C TRP A 36 -13.89 -14.44 -1.53
N LYS A 37 -14.91 -15.15 -2.03
CA LYS A 37 -14.94 -16.62 -1.97
C LYS A 37 -13.77 -17.21 -2.76
N ARG A 38 -13.58 -16.73 -3.99
CA ARG A 38 -12.47 -17.14 -4.87
C ARG A 38 -11.11 -16.90 -4.24
N ALA A 39 -10.90 -15.72 -3.65
CA ALA A 39 -9.65 -15.37 -2.95
C ALA A 39 -9.27 -16.35 -1.83
N GLN A 40 -10.26 -16.98 -1.17
CA GLN A 40 -10.01 -17.93 -0.08
C GLN A 40 -9.84 -19.38 -0.57
N SER A 41 -10.46 -19.74 -1.69
CA SER A 41 -10.45 -21.11 -2.21
C SER A 41 -9.35 -21.38 -3.23
N GLU A 42 -8.99 -20.38 -4.03
CA GLU A 42 -8.01 -20.51 -5.11
C GLU A 42 -6.60 -20.21 -4.62
N ASN A 43 -5.63 -20.90 -5.23
CA ASN A 43 -4.23 -20.65 -4.94
C ASN A 43 -3.68 -19.62 -5.93
N ASP A 44 -3.15 -18.51 -5.42
CA ASP A 44 -2.40 -17.54 -6.22
C ASP A 44 -0.96 -18.02 -6.46
N ARG A 45 -0.56 -18.13 -7.73
CA ARG A 45 0.81 -18.50 -8.15
C ARG A 45 1.59 -17.29 -8.70
N GLY A 46 1.05 -16.10 -8.51
CA GLY A 46 1.64 -14.84 -8.91
C GLY A 46 2.88 -14.44 -8.10
N GLY A 47 3.33 -13.20 -8.29
CA GLY A 47 4.54 -12.68 -7.69
C GLY A 47 4.71 -11.18 -7.86
N ALA A 48 5.64 -10.59 -7.11
CA ALA A 48 5.99 -9.18 -7.26
C ALA A 48 6.75 -8.94 -8.59
N ILE A 49 6.37 -7.88 -9.29
CA ILE A 49 7.12 -7.35 -10.45
C ILE A 49 8.11 -6.30 -9.94
N ASN A 50 7.60 -5.36 -9.14
CA ASN A 50 8.36 -4.28 -8.52
C ASN A 50 7.68 -3.90 -7.17
N ASP A 51 8.08 -2.77 -6.58
CA ASP A 51 7.56 -2.33 -5.27
C ASP A 51 6.05 -1.99 -5.32
N ALA A 52 5.51 -1.69 -6.50
CA ALA A 52 4.13 -1.25 -6.68
C ALA A 52 3.23 -2.29 -7.36
N GLU A 53 3.79 -3.17 -8.18
CA GLU A 53 3.01 -4.02 -9.08
C GLU A 53 3.31 -5.51 -8.88
N ARG A 54 2.27 -6.31 -9.09
CA ARG A 54 2.30 -7.76 -8.92
C ARG A 54 1.55 -8.43 -10.07
N VAL A 55 2.00 -9.62 -10.43
CA VAL A 55 1.19 -10.55 -11.22
C VAL A 55 0.36 -11.38 -10.24
N VAL A 56 -0.92 -11.57 -10.53
CA VAL A 56 -1.81 -12.50 -9.83
C VAL A 56 -2.22 -13.60 -10.82
N TYR A 57 -2.14 -14.86 -10.38
CA TYR A 57 -2.58 -16.01 -11.17
C TYR A 57 -3.35 -16.99 -10.29
N LEU A 58 -4.68 -16.91 -10.33
CA LEU A 58 -5.57 -17.76 -9.55
C LEU A 58 -5.82 -19.10 -10.25
N SER A 59 -5.93 -20.17 -9.47
CA SER A 59 -5.95 -21.56 -9.98
C SER A 59 -7.13 -21.89 -10.89
N ASP A 60 -8.28 -21.23 -10.75
CA ASP A 60 -9.46 -21.49 -11.59
C ASP A 60 -9.59 -20.43 -12.71
N GLY A 61 -8.58 -19.57 -12.88
CA GLY A 61 -8.47 -18.63 -13.99
C GLY A 61 -7.54 -19.14 -15.10
N ASP A 62 -7.85 -18.79 -16.34
CA ASP A 62 -7.02 -19.15 -17.51
C ASP A 62 -5.97 -18.07 -17.86
N SER A 63 -5.98 -16.93 -17.17
CA SER A 63 -5.09 -15.80 -17.43
C SER A 63 -4.45 -15.24 -16.17
N THR A 64 -3.21 -14.76 -16.32
CA THR A 64 -2.52 -13.94 -15.32
C THR A 64 -2.94 -12.48 -15.48
N HIS A 65 -3.04 -11.75 -14.37
CA HIS A 65 -3.43 -10.34 -14.35
C HIS A 65 -2.38 -9.48 -13.66
N ARG A 66 -2.07 -8.30 -14.23
CA ARG A 66 -1.20 -7.30 -13.59
C ARG A 66 -2.04 -6.45 -12.65
N VAL A 67 -1.54 -6.26 -11.44
CA VAL A 67 -2.22 -5.55 -10.37
C VAL A 67 -1.28 -4.56 -9.73
N LEU A 68 -1.64 -3.27 -9.76
CA LEU A 68 -1.07 -2.25 -8.88
C LEU A 68 -1.54 -2.56 -7.45
N TRP A 69 -0.62 -2.62 -6.49
CA TRP A 69 -0.89 -2.96 -5.10
C TRP A 69 0.21 -2.39 -4.19
N ALA A 70 0.00 -1.16 -3.71
CA ALA A 70 0.99 -0.44 -2.91
C ALA A 70 0.33 0.50 -1.90
N LEU A 71 1.07 0.90 -0.88
CA LEU A 71 0.66 1.96 0.03
C LEU A 71 1.12 3.33 -0.50
N GLN A 72 0.24 4.33 -0.44
CA GLN A 72 0.54 5.73 -0.74
C GLN A 72 -0.23 6.63 0.22
N GLY A 73 0.43 7.65 0.78
CA GLY A 73 -0.13 8.48 1.85
C GLY A 73 -0.56 7.62 3.04
N ARG A 74 -1.87 7.57 3.32
CA ARG A 74 -2.46 6.73 4.38
C ARG A 74 -3.34 5.60 3.84
N THR A 75 -3.39 5.41 2.53
CA THR A 75 -4.27 4.46 1.88
C THR A 75 -3.51 3.39 1.09
N LEU A 76 -4.26 2.41 0.61
CA LEU A 76 -3.83 1.39 -0.32
C LEU A 76 -4.33 1.78 -1.72
N VAL A 77 -3.39 1.90 -2.65
CA VAL A 77 -3.69 2.11 -4.06
C VAL A 77 -3.72 0.75 -4.76
N ALA A 78 -4.79 0.53 -5.52
CA ALA A 78 -4.97 -0.69 -6.27
C ALA A 78 -5.58 -0.40 -7.64
N ASP A 79 -5.16 -1.16 -8.64
CA ASP A 79 -5.79 -1.20 -9.96
C ASP A 79 -5.44 -2.55 -10.61
N CYS A 80 -6.37 -3.12 -11.36
CA CYS A 80 -6.21 -4.43 -11.98
C CYS A 80 -6.72 -4.40 -13.42
N ASP A 81 -5.93 -4.96 -14.34
CA ASP A 81 -6.24 -5.01 -15.77
C ASP A 81 -7.44 -5.91 -16.15
N CYS A 82 -8.00 -6.66 -15.20
CA CYS A 82 -9.12 -7.56 -15.45
C CYS A 82 -10.46 -6.81 -15.58
N ALA A 83 -11.36 -7.32 -16.43
CA ALA A 83 -12.70 -6.73 -16.59
C ALA A 83 -13.49 -6.66 -15.28
N GLY A 84 -13.33 -7.65 -14.39
CA GLY A 84 -14.01 -7.69 -13.10
C GLY A 84 -13.68 -6.50 -12.19
N TYR A 85 -12.50 -5.88 -12.34
CA TYR A 85 -12.12 -4.70 -11.56
C TYR A 85 -13.04 -3.51 -11.88
N GLN A 86 -13.28 -3.28 -13.18
CA GLN A 86 -14.14 -2.20 -13.66
C GLN A 86 -15.61 -2.44 -13.33
N TYR A 87 -16.10 -3.68 -13.44
CA TYR A 87 -17.51 -4.01 -13.20
C TYR A 87 -17.89 -4.11 -11.71
N HIS A 88 -16.92 -4.26 -10.80
CA HIS A 88 -17.16 -4.46 -9.37
C HIS A 88 -16.58 -3.33 -8.51
N GLY A 89 -16.50 -2.12 -9.05
CA GLY A 89 -16.09 -0.93 -8.30
C GLY A 89 -14.71 -1.06 -7.65
N GLY A 90 -13.76 -1.67 -8.36
CA GLY A 90 -12.40 -1.88 -7.88
C GLY A 90 -12.18 -3.18 -7.08
N TRP A 91 -13.21 -3.99 -6.85
CA TRP A 91 -13.11 -5.21 -6.02
C TRP A 91 -13.24 -6.51 -6.83
N CYS A 92 -12.19 -6.87 -7.56
CA CYS A 92 -12.12 -8.14 -8.29
C CYS A 92 -11.50 -9.29 -7.46
N ALA A 93 -11.52 -10.52 -7.99
CA ALA A 93 -10.93 -11.68 -7.32
C ALA A 93 -9.40 -11.54 -7.12
N HIS A 94 -8.69 -10.83 -7.99
CA HIS A 94 -7.24 -10.62 -7.87
C HIS A 94 -6.89 -9.67 -6.72
N VAL A 95 -7.60 -8.53 -6.63
CA VAL A 95 -7.52 -7.58 -5.51
C VAL A 95 -7.89 -8.25 -4.19
N ALA A 96 -9.00 -9.02 -4.18
CA ALA A 96 -9.42 -9.78 -3.02
C ALA A 96 -8.38 -10.82 -2.58
N SER A 97 -7.72 -11.49 -3.52
CA SER A 97 -6.62 -12.44 -3.25
C SER A 97 -5.41 -11.75 -2.61
N LEU A 98 -4.97 -10.61 -3.14
CA LEU A 98 -3.87 -9.85 -2.56
C LEU A 98 -4.20 -9.36 -1.15
N TRP A 99 -5.43 -8.88 -0.93
CA TRP A 99 -5.90 -8.53 0.41
C TRP A 99 -5.81 -9.72 1.37
N TRP A 100 -6.34 -10.87 0.95
CA TRP A 100 -6.34 -12.10 1.76
C TRP A 100 -4.93 -12.58 2.12
N GLN A 101 -4.01 -12.54 1.16
CA GLN A 101 -2.62 -12.89 1.39
C GLN A 101 -1.94 -11.91 2.35
N TRP A 102 -2.21 -10.61 2.22
CA TRP A 102 -1.57 -9.59 3.06
C TRP A 102 -2.03 -9.66 4.51
N VAL A 103 -3.34 -9.81 4.76
CA VAL A 103 -3.87 -9.95 6.13
C VAL A 103 -3.36 -11.22 6.82
N ARG A 104 -2.92 -12.23 6.04
CA ARG A 104 -2.31 -13.47 6.54
C ARG A 104 -0.79 -13.44 6.60
N GLY A 105 -0.15 -12.31 6.28
CA GLY A 105 1.30 -12.18 6.29
C GLY A 105 2.03 -12.98 5.22
N GLN A 106 1.35 -13.34 4.13
CA GLN A 106 1.92 -14.14 3.04
C GLN A 106 2.62 -13.28 1.99
N ILE A 107 2.28 -11.98 1.93
CA ILE A 107 2.94 -10.99 1.08
C ILE A 107 3.34 -9.76 1.88
N VAL A 108 4.34 -9.04 1.37
CA VAL A 108 4.80 -7.75 1.89
C VAL A 108 4.39 -6.66 0.92
N VAL A 109 3.86 -5.56 1.45
CA VAL A 109 3.41 -4.39 0.67
C VAL A 109 4.32 -3.21 0.95
N ALA A 110 4.84 -2.58 -0.11
CA ALA A 110 5.69 -1.41 0.02
C ALA A 110 4.85 -0.13 0.07
N HIS A 111 5.39 0.87 0.75
CA HIS A 111 4.87 2.23 0.78
C HIS A 111 5.71 3.12 -0.12
N LEU A 112 5.09 3.65 -1.17
CA LEU A 112 5.79 4.33 -2.26
C LEU A 112 6.46 5.63 -1.81
N ASP A 113 5.80 6.39 -0.93
CA ASP A 113 6.37 7.66 -0.44
C ASP A 113 7.49 7.48 0.58
N THR A 114 7.41 6.46 1.46
CA THR A 114 8.35 6.27 2.57
C THR A 114 9.42 5.21 2.32
N GLY A 115 9.19 4.34 1.32
CA GLY A 115 10.02 3.16 1.04
C GLY A 115 9.92 2.06 2.09
N ARG A 116 8.97 2.13 3.03
CA ARG A 116 8.80 1.10 4.07
C ARG A 116 7.98 -0.08 3.58
N GLU A 117 8.34 -1.25 4.08
CA GLU A 117 7.68 -2.51 3.80
C GLU A 117 6.79 -2.93 4.98
N TYR A 118 5.60 -3.42 4.66
CA TYR A 118 4.56 -3.81 5.61
C TYR A 118 4.16 -5.26 5.38
N PRO A 119 4.53 -6.21 6.27
CA PRO A 119 4.14 -7.61 6.15
C PRO A 119 2.67 -7.87 6.53
N SER A 120 1.98 -6.88 7.09
CA SER A 120 0.54 -6.92 7.38
C SER A 120 -0.03 -5.50 7.29
N PRO A 121 -1.34 -5.33 7.11
CA PRO A 121 -1.97 -4.01 7.07
C PRO A 121 -1.62 -3.19 8.32
N PRO A 122 -1.03 -1.99 8.16
CA PRO A 122 -0.70 -1.16 9.32
C PRO A 122 -1.96 -0.62 9.99
N ALA A 123 -1.91 -0.41 11.31
CA ALA A 123 -3.06 0.08 12.09
C ALA A 123 -3.57 1.46 11.62
N TRP A 124 -2.69 2.26 11.02
CA TRP A 124 -3.03 3.56 10.47
C TRP A 124 -3.78 3.47 9.13
N LEU A 125 -3.77 2.34 8.41
CA LEU A 125 -4.35 2.21 7.07
C LEU A 125 -5.82 2.62 7.06
N ARG A 126 -6.20 3.48 6.10
CA ARG A 126 -7.58 3.84 5.81
C ARG A 126 -7.81 3.69 4.32
N LEU A 127 -8.68 2.76 3.96
CA LEU A 127 -8.90 2.37 2.57
C LEU A 127 -9.53 3.50 1.76
N ASP A 128 -10.47 4.26 2.31
CA ASP A 128 -11.18 5.30 1.56
C ASP A 128 -10.49 6.68 1.59
N ASP A 129 -9.26 6.78 2.10
CA ASP A 129 -8.53 8.05 2.15
C ASP A 129 -7.96 8.42 0.77
N GLU A 130 -7.85 9.73 0.51
CA GLU A 130 -7.22 10.26 -0.69
C GLU A 130 -5.69 10.00 -0.69
N PRO A 131 -5.11 9.35 -1.72
CA PRO A 131 -3.70 8.96 -1.71
C PRO A 131 -2.74 10.15 -1.66
N THR A 132 -3.19 11.29 -2.19
CA THR A 132 -2.38 12.50 -2.34
C THR A 132 -2.51 13.48 -1.18
N ALA A 133 -3.34 13.17 -0.17
CA ALA A 133 -3.62 14.05 0.98
C ALA A 133 -2.39 14.37 1.85
N PHE A 134 -1.29 13.64 1.65
CA PHE A 134 -0.05 13.77 2.42
C PHE A 134 1.16 14.18 1.56
N ASN A 135 0.96 14.54 0.28
CA ASN A 135 2.06 14.87 -0.65
C ASN A 135 2.92 16.07 -0.23
N GLN A 136 2.41 16.92 0.65
CA GLN A 136 3.13 18.05 1.25
C GLN A 136 4.20 17.61 2.27
N LEU A 137 4.09 16.39 2.82
CA LEU A 137 5.07 15.85 3.76
C LEU A 137 6.26 15.26 3.03
N THR A 138 7.47 15.49 3.55
CA THR A 138 8.64 14.73 3.09
C THR A 138 8.51 13.25 3.48
N PRO A 139 9.20 12.32 2.78
CA PRO A 139 9.21 10.90 3.13
C PRO A 139 9.50 10.60 4.61
N ALA A 140 10.42 11.36 5.22
CA ALA A 140 10.79 11.18 6.62
C ALA A 140 9.74 11.73 7.59
N GLU A 141 9.08 12.83 7.24
CA GLU A 141 7.96 13.40 8.00
C GLU A 141 6.75 12.47 7.94
N LEU A 142 6.39 12.00 6.75
CA LEU A 142 5.29 11.06 6.54
C LEU A 142 5.51 9.75 7.30
N ASP A 143 6.70 9.15 7.20
CA ASP A 143 7.04 7.91 7.93
C ASP A 143 6.92 8.11 9.45
N ALA A 144 7.43 9.22 9.98
CA ALA A 144 7.30 9.55 11.40
C ALA A 144 5.84 9.75 11.80
N TYR A 145 5.07 10.52 11.02
CA TYR A 145 3.67 10.85 11.28
C TYR A 145 2.78 9.61 11.26
N LEU A 146 2.86 8.79 10.21
CA LEU A 146 2.12 7.53 10.10
C LEU A 146 2.47 6.58 11.26
N THR A 147 3.73 6.52 11.66
CA THR A 147 4.18 5.56 12.67
C THR A 147 3.84 5.98 14.11
N CYS A 148 4.00 7.27 14.42
CA CYS A 148 3.90 7.75 15.80
C CYS A 148 2.58 8.45 16.13
N ASP A 149 2.01 9.21 15.19
CA ASP A 149 0.78 9.96 15.43
C ASP A 149 -0.46 9.15 15.07
N LEU A 150 -0.42 8.48 13.92
CA LEU A 150 -1.53 7.65 13.45
C LEU A 150 -1.36 6.17 13.78
N GLY A 151 -0.13 5.75 14.04
CA GLY A 151 0.24 4.40 14.40
C GLY A 151 0.29 4.19 15.91
N SER A 152 0.96 3.12 16.33
CA SER A 152 0.99 2.70 17.74
C SER A 152 2.34 2.90 18.43
N LEU A 153 3.37 3.36 17.72
CA LEU A 153 4.72 3.43 18.26
C LEU A 153 4.99 4.76 18.95
N GLY A 154 5.67 4.73 20.09
CA GLY A 154 6.17 5.94 20.73
C GLY A 154 7.41 6.50 20.03
N VAL A 155 7.65 7.81 20.13
CA VAL A 155 8.82 8.50 19.55
C VAL A 155 10.15 7.82 19.86
N ARG A 156 10.38 7.42 21.12
CA ARG A 156 11.63 6.77 21.54
C ARG A 156 11.77 5.35 21.00
N GLU A 157 10.66 4.64 20.87
CA GLU A 157 10.64 3.30 20.30
C GLU A 157 10.94 3.37 18.81
N TYR A 158 10.26 4.24 18.09
CA TYR A 158 10.47 4.45 16.66
C TYR A 158 11.87 5.00 16.35
N ALA A 159 12.43 5.88 17.19
CA ALA A 159 13.82 6.32 17.09
C ALA A 159 14.81 5.13 17.13
N ARG A 160 14.61 4.17 18.04
CA ARG A 160 15.44 2.95 18.11
C ARG A 160 15.33 2.10 16.85
N LEU A 161 14.11 1.91 16.32
CA LEU A 161 13.87 1.09 15.13
C LEU A 161 14.40 1.72 13.84
N SER A 162 14.26 3.05 13.72
CA SER A 162 14.68 3.81 12.53
C SER A 162 16.16 4.20 12.55
N GLY A 163 16.86 4.04 13.68
CA GLY A 163 18.23 4.51 13.86
C GLY A 163 18.38 6.04 13.95
N ARG A 164 17.27 6.77 14.05
CA ARG A 164 17.25 8.24 14.19
C ARG A 164 17.28 8.63 15.67
N SER A 165 17.76 9.84 15.98
CA SER A 165 17.67 10.34 17.36
C SER A 165 16.22 10.68 17.74
N PRO A 166 15.80 10.55 19.01
CA PRO A 166 14.47 10.96 19.44
C PRO A 166 14.17 12.44 19.14
N GLY A 167 15.19 13.31 19.21
CA GLY A 167 15.04 14.73 18.85
C GLY A 167 14.75 14.93 17.37
N THR A 168 15.39 14.15 16.50
CA THR A 168 15.11 14.14 15.06
C THR A 168 13.66 13.73 14.79
N ILE A 169 13.19 12.64 15.40
CA ILE A 169 11.79 12.21 15.25
C ILE A 169 10.82 13.29 15.76
N GLY A 170 11.10 13.91 16.91
CA GLY A 170 10.28 14.99 17.45
C GLY A 170 10.20 16.22 16.52
N ASN A 171 11.29 16.56 15.84
CA ASN A 171 11.30 17.65 14.86
C ASN A 171 10.51 17.30 13.60
N LEU A 172 10.64 16.07 13.09
CA LEU A 172 9.85 15.58 11.96
C LEU A 172 8.35 15.62 12.27
N LEU A 173 7.93 15.16 13.46
CA LEU A 173 6.53 15.19 13.86
C LEU A 173 5.97 16.61 14.00
N ARG A 174 6.76 17.52 14.56
CA ARG A 174 6.36 18.94 14.67
C ARG A 174 6.11 19.53 13.30
N SER A 175 7.08 19.38 12.39
CA SER A 175 6.99 19.86 11.01
C SER A 175 5.79 19.24 10.29
N ALA A 176 5.60 17.92 10.40
CA ALA A 176 4.47 17.23 9.81
C ALA A 176 3.12 17.76 10.30
N ARG A 177 2.97 17.99 11.61
CA ARG A 177 1.72 18.55 12.17
C ARG A 177 1.47 19.96 11.69
N ASP A 178 2.50 20.80 11.64
CA ASP A 178 2.38 22.18 11.15
C ASP A 178 1.90 22.21 9.69
N GLU A 179 2.43 21.31 8.84
CA GLU A 179 1.96 21.15 7.45
C GLU A 179 0.51 20.65 7.38
N MET A 180 0.16 19.61 8.16
CA MET A 180 -1.20 19.06 8.18
C MET A 180 -2.24 20.04 8.73
N GLU A 181 -1.85 20.96 9.61
CA GLU A 181 -2.71 22.02 10.15
C GLU A 181 -2.70 23.30 9.30
N GLY A 182 -1.91 23.36 8.21
CA GLY A 182 -1.78 24.54 7.36
C GLY A 182 -1.13 25.74 8.05
N ARG A 183 -0.19 25.50 8.97
CA ARG A 183 0.44 26.51 9.85
C ARG A 183 1.81 26.97 9.36
N ARG A 184 2.18 26.64 8.12
CA ARG A 184 3.48 26.93 7.53
C ARG A 184 3.36 27.86 6.32
#